data_AF-A0A9E0NBW2-F1
#
_entry.id   AF-A0A9E0NBW2-F1
#
_cell.length_a   1.000
_cell.length_b   1.000
_cell.length_c   1.000
_cell.angle_alpha   90.00
_cell.angle_beta   90.00
_cell.angle_gamma   90.00
#
_symmetry.space_group_name_H-M   'P 1'
#
loop_
_entity.id
_entity.type
_entity.pdbx_description
1 polymer ?
#
loop_
_entity_poly.entity_id
_entity_poly.type
_entity_poly.pdbx_seq_one_letter_code
_entity_poly.pdbx_strand_id
1 'polypeptide(L)' 'MCQPRLTLPNAFYLITRICAQREFLLRPDRETINNFLYCLIVAAEKYGIDILGSIAESNHHHTVIFDRHGNVSLF' A
#
# COMPACT_ATOMS: atom_id res chain seq x y z
N MET A 1 8.99 -7.53 22.67
CA MET A 1 7.95 -6.64 22.09
C MET A 1 8.54 -5.93 20.89
N CYS A 2 7.83 -5.86 19.76
CA CYS A 2 8.30 -5.07 18.61
C CYS A 2 8.10 -3.58 18.89
N GLN A 3 9.01 -2.76 18.38
CA GLN A 3 8.86 -1.30 18.44
C GLN A 3 7.61 -0.87 17.64
N PRO A 4 6.90 0.19 18.08
CA PRO A 4 5.79 0.75 17.32
C PRO A 4 6.27 1.22 15.94
N ARG A 5 5.39 1.13 14.94
CA ARG A 5 5.68 1.66 13.60
C ARG A 5 5.83 3.17 13.67
N LEU A 6 6.98 3.68 13.21
CA LEU A 6 7.25 5.11 13.16
C LEU A 6 6.28 5.79 12.19
N THR A 7 5.42 6.65 12.71
CA THR A 7 4.40 7.38 11.94
C THR A 7 4.66 8.86 12.12
N LEU A 8 5.07 9.54 11.04
CA LEU A 8 5.48 10.94 11.02
C LEU A 8 4.81 11.65 9.83
N PRO A 9 4.38 12.91 9.99
CA PRO A 9 3.97 13.73 8.85
C PRO A 9 5.18 14.11 7.98
N ASN A 10 4.92 14.34 6.70
CA ASN A 10 5.90 14.67 5.66
C ASN A 10 7.03 13.63 5.52
N ALA A 11 6.68 12.35 5.59
CA ALA A 11 7.64 11.26 5.51
C ALA A 11 7.36 10.31 4.34
N PHE A 12 8.43 9.72 3.81
CA PHE A 12 8.34 8.65 2.82
C PHE A 12 8.29 7.28 3.48
N TYR A 13 7.49 6.39 2.92
CA TYR A 13 7.38 5.01 3.38
C TYR A 13 7.42 4.02 2.22
N LEU A 14 8.11 2.89 2.44
CA LEU A 14 7.97 1.69 1.63
C LEU A 14 7.06 0.72 2.38
N ILE A 15 5.88 0.47 1.81
CA ILE A 15 4.91 -0.47 2.35
C ILE A 15 5.06 -1.80 1.63
N THR A 16 5.22 -2.87 2.41
CA THR A 16 5.09 -4.25 1.95
C THR A 16 3.91 -4.89 2.68
N ARG A 17 2.96 -5.45 1.94
CA ARG A 17 1.87 -6.27 2.51
C ARG A 17 1.76 -7.57 1.72
N ILE A 18 1.63 -8.66 2.46
CA ILE A 18 1.48 -10.02 1.92
C ILE A 18 -0.02 -10.36 1.92
N CYS A 19 -0.46 -11.11 0.92
CA CYS A 19 -1.83 -11.63 0.84
C CYS A 19 -2.17 -12.51 2.05
N ALA A 20 -3.47 -12.59 2.34
CA ALA A 20 -3.99 -13.48 3.37
C ALA A 20 -3.46 -14.90 3.19
N GLN A 21 -3.08 -15.54 4.30
CA GLN A 21 -2.55 -16.90 4.32
C GLN A 21 -1.33 -17.16 3.39
N ARG A 22 -0.67 -16.10 2.91
CA ARG A 22 0.44 -16.17 1.93
C ARG A 22 0.04 -16.83 0.60
N GLU A 23 -1.24 -16.73 0.23
CA GLU A 23 -1.76 -17.27 -1.03
C GLU A 23 -1.42 -16.36 -2.23
N PHE A 24 -1.42 -16.93 -3.44
CA PHE A 24 -1.17 -16.21 -4.69
C PHE A 24 -2.46 -15.60 -5.27
N LEU A 25 -3.01 -14.59 -4.59
CA LEU A 25 -4.32 -14.01 -4.91
C LEU A 25 -4.28 -12.84 -5.90
N LEU A 26 -3.09 -12.37 -6.29
CA LEU A 26 -2.90 -11.22 -7.16
C LEU A 26 -2.41 -11.66 -8.53
N ARG A 27 -3.30 -12.30 -9.31
CA ARG A 27 -3.01 -12.73 -10.68
C ARG A 27 -2.54 -11.51 -11.53
N PRO A 28 -1.44 -11.62 -12.30
CA PRO A 28 -0.88 -10.50 -13.06
C PRO A 28 -1.62 -10.28 -14.39
N ASP A 29 -2.93 -10.07 -14.32
CA ASP A 29 -3.77 -9.74 -15.46
C ASP A 29 -4.45 -8.37 -15.29
N ARG A 30 -5.02 -7.88 -16.39
CA ARG A 30 -5.61 -6.54 -16.46
C ARG A 30 -6.73 -6.32 -15.45
N GLU A 31 -7.57 -7.32 -15.21
CA GLU A 31 -8.72 -7.20 -14.30
C GLU A 31 -8.23 -7.06 -12.86
N THR A 32 -7.36 -7.95 -12.42
CA THR A 32 -6.81 -7.92 -11.05
C THR A 32 -5.95 -6.67 -10.81
N ILE A 33 -5.14 -6.25 -11.78
CA ILE A 33 -4.34 -5.01 -11.67
C ILE A 33 -5.26 -3.79 -11.53
N ASN A 34 -6.31 -3.69 -12.34
CA ASN A 34 -7.25 -2.58 -12.25
C ASN A 34 -7.97 -2.55 -10.90
N ASN A 35 -8.41 -3.71 -10.40
CA ASN A 35 -9.04 -3.83 -9.10
C ASN A 35 -8.09 -3.41 -7.96
N PHE A 36 -6.83 -3.84 -8.03
CA PHE A 36 -5.81 -3.44 -7.06
C PHE A 36 -5.57 -1.92 -7.08
N LEU A 37 -5.35 -1.34 -8.27
CA LEU A 37 -5.11 0.10 -8.43
C LEU A 37 -6.31 0.93 -7.97
N TYR A 38 -7.53 0.50 -8.26
CA TYR A 38 -8.75 1.17 -7.80
C TYR A 38 -8.78 1.25 -6.27
N CYS A 39 -8.61 0.11 -5.58
CA CYS A 39 -8.59 0.07 -4.12
C CYS A 39 -7.46 0.93 -3.54
N LEU A 40 -6.27 0.89 -4.15
CA LEU A 40 -5.11 1.65 -3.72
C LEU A 40 -5.36 3.16 -3.82
N ILE A 41 -5.91 3.63 -4.94
CA ILE A 41 -6.20 5.05 -5.19
C ILE A 41 -7.32 5.54 -4.27
N VAL A 42 -8.40 4.76 -4.12
CA VAL A 42 -9.50 5.11 -3.20
C VAL A 42 -9.00 5.25 -1.76
N ALA A 43 -8.12 4.35 -1.30
CA ALA A 43 -7.51 4.46 0.02
C ALA A 43 -6.60 5.68 0.13
N ALA A 44 -5.84 6.00 -0.92
CA ALA A 44 -4.93 7.14 -0.93
C ALA A 44 -5.67 8.47 -0.86
N GLU A 45 -6.76 8.61 -1.64
CA GLU A 45 -7.64 9.79 -1.57
C GLU A 45 -8.29 9.93 -0.19
N LYS A 46 -8.79 8.82 0.37
CA LYS A 46 -9.44 8.82 1.68
C LYS A 46 -8.54 9.31 2.81
N TYR A 47 -7.24 8.99 2.76
CA TYR A 47 -6.29 9.29 3.85
C TYR A 47 -5.26 10.38 3.51
N GLY A 48 -5.36 11.00 2.33
CA GLY A 48 -4.45 12.07 1.90
C GLY A 48 -3.02 11.60 1.68
N ILE A 49 -2.85 10.45 1.03
CA ILE A 49 -1.55 9.82 0.75
C ILE A 49 -1.19 10.04 -0.72
N ASP A 50 0.05 10.48 -0.97
CA ASP A 50 0.60 10.55 -2.33
C ASP A 50 1.28 9.23 -2.68
N ILE A 51 0.85 8.58 -3.77
CA ILE A 51 1.49 7.36 -4.26
C ILE A 51 2.58 7.73 -5.26
N LEU A 52 3.82 7.28 -4.99
CA LEU A 52 4.96 7.50 -5.89
C LEU A 52 5.14 6.33 -6.86
N GLY A 53 4.77 5.12 -6.43
CA GLY A 53 4.86 3.93 -7.26
C GLY A 53 4.31 2.71 -6.52
N SER A 54 3.76 1.78 -7.28
CA SER A 54 3.28 0.52 -6.74
C SER A 54 3.53 -0.63 -7.71
N ILE A 55 3.86 -1.79 -7.16
CA ILE A 55 3.92 -3.06 -7.88
C ILE A 55 3.15 -4.10 -7.05
N ALA A 56 2.23 -4.80 -7.72
CA ALA A 56 1.57 -5.97 -7.17
C ALA A 56 2.18 -7.21 -7.83
N GLU A 57 2.72 -8.08 -7.00
CA GLU A 57 3.18 -9.41 -7.37
C GLU A 57 2.14 -10.45 -6.94
N SER A 58 2.35 -11.72 -7.30
CA SER A 58 1.35 -12.78 -7.12
C SER A 58 0.81 -12.94 -5.69
N ASN A 59 1.63 -12.70 -4.66
CA ASN A 59 1.30 -12.90 -3.24
C ASN A 59 1.54 -11.68 -2.34
N HIS A 60 1.99 -10.55 -2.87
CA HIS A 60 2.27 -9.36 -2.09
C HIS A 60 2.31 -8.12 -2.98
N HIS A 61 2.34 -6.95 -2.37
CA HIS A 61 2.60 -5.71 -3.09
C HIS A 61 3.63 -4.86 -2.35
N HIS A 62 4.31 -4.03 -3.14
CA HIS A 62 5.18 -2.96 -2.67
C HIS A 62 4.61 -1.62 -3.14
N THR A 63 4.52 -0.66 -2.22
CA THR A 63 4.05 0.69 -2.54
C THR A 63 4.94 1.72 -1.87
N VAL A 64 5.49 2.63 -2.65
CA VAL A 64 6.21 3.82 -2.16
C VAL A 64 5.22 4.96 -2.05
N ILE A 65 5.13 5.56 -0.88
CA ILE A 65 4.22 6.68 -0.60
C ILE A 65 4.94 7.86 0.03
N PHE A 66 4.33 9.03 -0.07
CA PHE A 66 4.62 10.20 0.73
C PHE A 66 3.38 10.55 1.55
N ASP A 67 3.56 10.61 2.87
CA ASP A 67 2.49 10.88 3.82
C ASP A 67 2.66 12.27 4.40
N ARG A 68 1.80 13.19 3.99
CA ARG A 68 1.83 14.60 4.43
C ARG A 68 1.37 14.78 5.88
N HIS A 69 0.56 13.85 6.38
CA HIS A 69 -0.26 14.06 7.58
C HIS A 69 0.05 13.08 8.71
N GLY A 70 0.85 12.04 8.46
CA GLY A 70 1.12 10.98 9.42
C GLY A 70 0.00 9.95 9.51
N ASN A 71 -0.67 9.67 8.39
CA ASN A 71 -1.78 8.73 8.27
C ASN A 71 -1.37 7.32 7.80
N VAL A 72 -0.08 7.00 7.64
CA VAL A 72 0.40 5.70 7.12
C VAL A 72 -0.09 4.48 7.91
N SER A 73 -0.52 4.64 9.15
CA SER A 73 -1.11 3.56 9.95
C SER A 73 -2.58 3.25 9.60
N LEU A 74 -3.28 4.21 8.98
CA LEU A 74 -4.67 4.09 8.54
C LEU A 74 -4.80 3.61 7.07
N PHE A 75 -3.70 3.72 6.32
CA PHE A 75 -3.54 3.32 4.92
C PHE A 75 -3.03 1.87 4.78
#